data_AF-A0A174E5B5-F1
#
_entry.id   AF-A0A174E5B5-F1
#
_cell.length_a   1.000
_cell.length_b   1.000
_cell.length_c   1.000
_cell.angle_alpha   90.00
_cell.angle_beta   90.00
_cell.angle_gamma   90.00
#
_symmetry.space_group_name_H-M   'P 1'
#
loop_
_entity.id
_entity.type
_entity.pdbx_description
1 polymer ?
#
loop_
_entity_poly.entity_id
_entity_poly.type
_entity_poly.pdbx_seq_one_letter_code
_entity_poly.pdbx_strand_id
1 'polypeptide(L)'
;MKKINLRELYPDVYTTDFFVDVTEEVMETIRAAERAEAAYERKMYRYKAQYSLDCENGIENAVLLKPQTPEIIKPLGEMYMEEVTADDIRLALVPLSKKSEGLYNKL
;
A
#
# COMPACT_ATOMS: atom_id res chain seq x y z
N MET A 1 6.60 36.21 21.37
CA MET A 1 7.31 34.94 21.07
C MET A 1 6.37 33.81 21.41
N LYS A 2 6.32 32.78 20.57
CA LYS A 2 5.43 31.62 20.71
C LYS A 2 6.28 30.39 20.99
N LYS A 3 5.86 29.57 21.94
CA LYS A 3 6.57 28.35 22.33
C LYS A 3 5.99 27.17 21.57
N ILE A 4 6.83 26.42 20.88
CA ILE A 4 6.44 25.19 20.15
C ILE A 4 7.17 23.99 20.73
N ASN A 5 6.57 22.80 20.62
CA ASN A 5 7.21 21.54 20.97
C ASN A 5 7.78 20.87 19.71
N LEU A 6 9.09 20.67 19.65
CA LEU A 6 9.73 20.04 18.49
C LEU A 6 9.43 18.55 18.36
N ARG A 7 9.06 17.88 19.46
CA ARG A 7 8.63 16.47 19.42
C ARG A 7 7.39 16.26 18.56
N GLU A 8 6.47 17.22 18.56
CA GLU A 8 5.24 17.13 17.77
C GLU A 8 5.53 17.24 16.26
N LEU A 9 6.52 18.06 15.90
CA LEU A 9 6.89 18.29 14.50
C LEU A 9 7.88 17.26 13.96
N TYR A 10 8.79 16.78 14.81
CA TYR A 10 9.87 15.86 14.43
C TYR A 10 10.03 14.75 15.47
N PRO A 11 9.04 13.83 15.57
CA PRO A 11 9.04 12.77 16.59
C PRO A 11 10.20 11.79 16.46
N ASP A 12 10.72 11.60 15.23
CA ASP A 12 11.84 10.70 14.96
C ASP A 12 13.18 11.24 15.49
N VAL A 13 13.29 12.56 15.64
CA VAL A 13 14.51 13.25 16.08
C VAL A 13 14.44 13.56 17.58
N TYR A 14 13.28 14.00 18.08
CA TYR A 14 13.09 14.39 19.47
C TYR A 14 12.18 13.40 20.19
N THR A 15 12.76 12.52 20.99
CA THR A 15 12.02 11.51 21.76
C THR A 15 11.33 12.07 23.01
N THR A 16 11.80 13.22 23.51
CA THR A 16 11.26 13.91 24.69
C THR A 16 10.74 15.28 24.32
N ASP A 17 9.83 15.83 25.13
CA ASP A 17 9.28 17.16 24.88
C ASP A 17 10.40 18.21 24.93
N PHE A 18 10.56 18.96 23.84
CA PHE A 18 11.60 19.96 23.69
C PHE A 18 10.98 21.25 23.18
N PHE A 19 10.97 22.27 24.03
CA PHE A 19 10.28 23.51 23.73
C PHE A 19 11.24 24.61 23.27
N VAL A 20 10.88 25.26 22.16
CA VAL A 20 11.63 26.38 21.58
C VAL A 20 10.73 27.59 21.43
N ASP A 21 11.24 28.76 21.78
CA ASP A 21 10.58 30.03 21.52
C ASP A 21 10.88 30.48 20.08
N VAL A 22 9.82 30.65 19.32
CA VAL A 22 9.85 31.00 17.91
C VAL A 22 9.14 32.33 17.69
N THR A 23 9.52 33.01 16.61
CA THR A 23 8.86 34.24 16.16
C THR A 23 7.47 33.93 15.58
N GLU A 24 6.62 34.96 15.53
CA GLU A 24 5.26 34.80 15.01
C GLU A 24 5.25 34.42 13.52
N GLU A 25 6.22 34.93 12.75
CA GLU A 25 6.36 34.61 11.32
C GLU A 25 6.55 33.11 11.09
N VAL A 26 7.47 32.47 11.81
CA VAL A 26 7.74 31.04 11.65
C VAL A 26 6.52 30.23 12.08
N MET A 27 5.85 30.62 13.17
CA MET A 27 4.63 29.96 13.60
C MET A 27 3.54 30.04 12.51
N GLU A 28 3.38 31.19 11.86
CA GLU A 28 2.39 31.37 10.80
C GLU A 28 2.72 30.52 9.58
N THR A 29 4.01 30.33 9.25
CA THR A 29 4.42 29.41 8.17
C THR A 29 4.05 27.96 8.47
N ILE A 30 4.20 27.51 9.72
CA ILE A 30 3.81 26.16 10.13
C ILE A 30 2.30 25.97 9.96
N ARG A 31 1.48 26.92 10.47
CA ARG A 31 0.02 26.86 10.29
C ARG A 31 -0.40 26.92 8.83
N ALA A 32 0.31 27.68 8.00
CA ALA A 32 0.02 27.76 6.58
C ALA A 32 0.31 26.41 5.89
N ALA A 33 1.40 25.73 6.26
CA ALA A 33 1.71 24.40 5.78
C ALA A 33 0.65 23.38 6.19
N GLU A 34 0.26 23.34 7.47
CA GLU A 34 -0.81 22.45 7.96
C GLU A 34 -2.14 22.67 7.22
N ARG A 35 -2.50 23.94 6.97
CA ARG A 35 -3.70 24.27 6.18
C ARG A 35 -3.58 23.78 4.73
N ALA A 36 -2.41 23.90 4.12
CA ALA A 36 -2.17 23.44 2.76
C ALA A 36 -2.24 21.91 2.66
N GLU A 37 -1.68 21.19 3.63
CA GLU A 37 -1.73 19.73 3.71
C GLU A 37 -3.17 19.24 3.89
N ALA A 38 -3.92 19.83 4.82
CA ALA A 38 -5.34 19.52 4.99
C ALA A 38 -6.19 19.87 3.75
N ALA A 39 -5.82 20.90 2.98
CA ALA A 39 -6.48 21.20 1.71
C ALA A 39 -6.14 20.16 0.63
N TYR A 40 -4.89 19.69 0.60
CA TYR A 40 -4.43 18.62 -0.28
C TYR A 40 -5.15 17.30 0.01
N GLU A 41 -5.23 16.87 1.26
CA GLU A 41 -5.96 15.66 1.65
C GLU A 41 -7.44 15.73 1.24
N ARG A 42 -8.12 16.85 1.52
CA ARG A 42 -9.51 17.05 1.09
C ARG A 42 -9.66 16.96 -0.43
N LYS A 43 -8.71 17.52 -1.20
CA LYS A 43 -8.68 17.41 -2.65
C LYS A 43 -8.50 15.95 -3.09
N MET A 44 -7.58 15.23 -2.46
CA MET A 44 -7.33 13.82 -2.73
C MET A 44 -8.58 12.97 -2.53
N TYR A 45 -9.30 13.13 -1.41
CA TYR A 45 -10.57 12.43 -1.16
C TYR A 45 -11.68 12.86 -2.11
N ARG A 46 -11.87 14.17 -2.34
CA ARG A 46 -12.91 14.70 -3.24
C ARG A 46 -12.80 14.14 -4.65
N TYR A 47 -11.58 14.06 -5.17
CA TYR A 47 -11.33 13.55 -6.52
C TYR A 47 -10.95 12.06 -6.56
N LYS A 48 -11.04 11.36 -5.41
CA LYS A 48 -10.67 9.93 -5.28
C LYS A 48 -9.26 9.62 -5.81
N ALA A 49 -8.33 10.57 -5.70
CA ALA A 49 -6.96 10.45 -6.20
C ALA A 49 -6.12 9.43 -5.42
N GLN A 50 -6.62 8.93 -4.28
CA GLN A 50 -6.06 7.79 -3.54
C GLN A 50 -6.03 6.47 -4.35
N TYR A 51 -6.76 6.40 -5.47
CA TYR A 51 -6.81 5.25 -6.36
C TYR A 51 -5.96 5.45 -7.63
N SER A 52 -4.97 6.35 -7.60
CA SER A 52 -4.03 6.44 -8.72
C SER A 52 -3.20 5.16 -8.80
N LEU A 53 -2.99 4.65 -10.02
CA LEU A 53 -2.08 3.52 -10.25
C LEU A 53 -0.64 3.86 -9.82
N ASP A 54 -0.27 5.15 -9.84
CA ASP A 54 1.04 5.65 -9.41
C ASP A 54 1.15 5.85 -7.89
N CYS A 55 0.15 5.45 -7.10
CA CYS A 55 0.20 5.59 -5.64
C CYS A 55 1.16 4.59 -4.97
N GLU A 56 1.70 3.62 -5.74
CA GLU A 56 2.52 2.49 -5.26
C GLU A 56 1.85 1.68 -4.12
N ASN A 57 0.54 1.87 -3.92
CA ASN A 57 -0.24 1.20 -2.88
C ASN A 57 -0.72 -0.20 -3.32
N GLY A 58 -0.34 -0.63 -4.52
CA GLY A 58 -0.59 -1.96 -5.03
C GLY A 58 -1.96 -2.15 -5.69
N ILE A 59 -2.77 -1.10 -5.88
CA ILE A 59 -4.09 -1.19 -6.51
C ILE A 59 -4.02 -1.71 -7.96
N GLU A 60 -2.92 -1.42 -8.65
CA GLU A 60 -2.64 -1.95 -9.99
C GLU A 60 -2.63 -3.49 -9.99
N ASN A 61 -2.22 -4.13 -8.89
CA ASN A 61 -2.22 -5.58 -8.76
C ASN A 61 -3.62 -6.19 -8.58
N ALA A 62 -4.62 -5.39 -8.19
CA ALA A 62 -6.00 -5.87 -8.03
C ALA A 62 -6.77 -5.88 -9.37
N VAL A 63 -6.38 -5.02 -10.31
CA VAL A 63 -7.02 -4.91 -11.64
C VAL A 63 -6.26 -5.72 -12.68
N LEU A 64 -4.93 -5.79 -12.59
CA LEU A 64 -4.11 -6.57 -13.51
C LEU A 64 -4.21 -8.05 -13.17
N LEU A 65 -4.85 -8.82 -14.05
CA LEU A 65 -4.68 -10.28 -14.12
C LEU A 65 -3.20 -10.57 -14.35
N LYS A 66 -2.48 -10.92 -13.28
CA LYS A 66 -1.08 -11.35 -13.40
C LYS A 66 -1.07 -12.60 -14.27
N PRO A 67 -0.27 -12.64 -15.36
CA PRO A 67 -0.12 -13.86 -16.13
C PRO A 67 0.38 -14.96 -15.19
N GLN A 68 -0.38 -16.04 -15.11
CA GLN A 68 -0.03 -17.18 -14.26
C GLN A 68 1.33 -17.73 -14.71
N THR A 69 2.13 -18.22 -13.76
CA THR A 69 3.42 -18.81 -14.10
C THR A 69 3.22 -20.00 -15.06
N PRO A 70 4.15 -20.23 -16.01
CA PRO A 70 3.99 -21.27 -17.03
C PRO A 70 3.80 -22.69 -16.46
N GLU A 71 4.16 -22.91 -15.19
CA GLU A 71 3.92 -24.15 -14.45
C GLU A 71 2.43 -24.41 -14.16
N ILE A 72 1.63 -23.35 -13.96
CA ILE A 72 0.18 -23.43 -13.76
C ILE A 72 -0.55 -23.50 -15.10
N ILE A 73 -0.01 -22.86 -16.15
CA ILE A 73 -0.63 -22.83 -17.49
C ILE A 73 -0.57 -24.22 -18.17
N LYS A 74 0.48 -25.02 -17.96
CA LYS A 74 0.61 -26.36 -18.56
C LYS A 74 -0.56 -27.31 -18.28
N PRO A 75 -1.05 -27.48 -17.03
CA PRO A 75 -2.23 -28.31 -16.76
C PRO A 75 -3.55 -27.71 -17.26
N LEU A 76 -3.59 -26.39 -17.51
CA LEU A 76 -4.75 -25.67 -18.06
C LEU A 76 -4.76 -25.62 -19.60
N GLY A 77 -3.78 -26.28 -20.25
CA GLY A 77 -3.29 -26.05 -21.61
C GLY A 77 -4.25 -26.17 -22.81
N GLU A 78 -5.56 -26.19 -22.59
CA GLU A 78 -6.58 -26.22 -23.66
C GLU A 78 -7.77 -25.29 -23.41
N MET A 79 -7.97 -24.75 -22.20
CA MET A 79 -9.01 -23.74 -21.96
C MET A 79 -8.49 -22.37 -22.35
N TYR A 80 -9.18 -21.70 -23.27
CA TYR A 80 -8.91 -20.30 -23.58
C TYR A 80 -8.97 -19.51 -22.29
N MET A 81 -7.99 -18.62 -22.05
CA MET A 81 -7.85 -17.83 -20.83
C MET A 81 -9.12 -17.04 -20.44
N GLU A 82 -10.07 -16.87 -21.35
CA GLU A 82 -11.38 -16.24 -21.15
C GLU A 82 -12.39 -17.13 -20.39
N GLU A 83 -12.24 -18.45 -20.43
CA GLU A 83 -13.17 -19.42 -19.81
C GLU A 83 -12.68 -19.93 -18.45
N VAL A 84 -11.45 -19.59 -18.06
CA VAL A 84 -10.84 -20.05 -16.80
C VAL A 84 -11.31 -19.19 -15.65
N THR A 85 -12.15 -19.75 -14.77
CA THR A 85 -12.60 -19.05 -13.55
C THR A 85 -11.59 -19.23 -12.41
N ALA A 86 -11.66 -18.35 -11.40
CA ALA A 86 -10.77 -18.43 -10.23
C ALA A 86 -10.88 -19.78 -9.48
N ASP A 87 -12.04 -20.43 -9.56
CA ASP A 87 -12.28 -21.72 -8.91
C ASP A 87 -11.65 -22.89 -9.68
N ASP A 88 -11.61 -22.81 -11.02
CA ASP A 88 -10.91 -23.80 -11.86
C ASP A 88 -9.40 -23.79 -11.57
N ILE A 89 -8.83 -22.60 -11.39
CA ILE A 89 -7.42 -22.43 -11.02
C ILE A 89 -7.16 -23.01 -9.62
N ARG A 90 -8.05 -22.73 -8.65
CA ARG A 90 -7.93 -23.30 -7.30
C ARG A 90 -7.99 -24.82 -7.33
N LEU A 91 -8.91 -25.40 -8.10
CA LEU A 91 -9.07 -26.84 -8.24
C LEU A 91 -7.82 -27.49 -8.84
N ALA A 92 -7.21 -26.87 -9.85
CA ALA A 92 -5.97 -27.34 -10.47
C ALA A 92 -4.75 -27.28 -9.53
N LEU A 93 -4.76 -26.38 -8.54
CA LEU A 93 -3.68 -26.22 -7.54
C LEU A 93 -3.77 -27.21 -6.37
N VAL A 94 -4.94 -27.81 -6.09
CA VAL A 94 -5.11 -28.77 -4.98
C VAL A 94 -4.15 -29.97 -5.05
N PRO A 95 -3.95 -30.63 -6.21
CA PRO A 95 -3.00 -31.75 -6.31
C PRO A 95 -1.54 -31.32 -6.12
N LEU A 96 -1.19 -30.10 -6.53
CA LEU A 96 0.16 -29.55 -6.35
C LEU A 96 0.44 -29.27 -4.87
N SER A 97 -0.53 -28.73 -4.14
CA SER A 97 -0.45 -28.51 -2.68
C SER A 97 -0.21 -29.83 -1.91
N LYS A 98 -0.98 -30.88 -2.24
CA LYS A 98 -0.81 -32.20 -1.60
C LYS A 98 0.55 -32.85 -1.92
N LYS A 99 1.10 -32.59 -3.11
CA LYS A 99 2.45 -33.07 -3.48
C LYS A 99 3.55 -32.34 -2.70
N SER A 100 3.39 -31.05 -2.39
CA SER A 100 4.38 -30.31 -1.61
C SER A 100 4.31 -30.63 -0.11
N GLU A 101 3.14 -30.99 0.44
CA GLU A 101 3.01 -31.44 1.84
C GLU A 101 3.94 -32.62 2.20
N GLY A 102 4.18 -33.54 1.27
CA GLY A 102 5.11 -34.66 1.47
C GLY A 102 6.60 -34.27 1.51
N LEU A 103 6.96 -33.08 1.06
CA LEU A 103 8.33 -32.55 1.09
C LEU A 103 8.67 -31.94 2.45
N TYR A 104 7.71 -31.31 3.12
CA TYR A 104 7.92 -30.61 4.39
C TYR A 104 7.66 -31.48 5.63
N ASN A 105 6.87 -32.55 5.52
CA ASN A 105 6.60 -33.49 6.62
C ASN A 105 7.67 -34.59 6.79
N LYS A 106 8.86 -34.42 6.20
CA LYS A 106 9.96 -35.41 6.23
C LYS A 106 11.10 -35.05 7.21
N LEU A 107 10.81 -34.20 8.20
CA LEU A 107 11.67 -33.91 9.35
C LEU A 107 11.23 -34.73 10.57
#